data_AF-A0A938ITK0-F1
#
_entry.id   AF-A0A938ITK0-F1
#
_cell.length_a   1.000
_cell.length_b   1.000
_cell.length_c   1.000
_cell.angle_alpha   90.00
_cell.angle_beta   90.00
_cell.angle_gamma   90.00
#
_symmetry.space_group_name_H-M   'P 1'
#
loop_
_entity.id
_entity.type
_entity.pdbx_description
1 polymer ?
#
loop_
_entity_poly.entity_id
_entity_poly.type
_entity_poly.pdbx_seq_one_letter_code
_entity_poly.pdbx_strand_id
1 'polypeptide(L)'
;MIAYKTVGLLFLSALAPAAAQAGASNGSNALALSAIVGELAPQTSAPNKKLLAAFLSGNAEAPHAKGLRVAVKADAIDCRAGNVDITSRACELTFGAKKIELHGRKAHELYATLIENGVVLEGAAGTTHASITALDCIVDADEVAEKAGGGARCAYNP
;
A
#
# COMPACT_ATOMS: atom_id res chain seq x y z
N MET A 1 38.77 -47.71 34.88
CA MET A 1 38.74 -46.40 34.18
C MET A 1 37.62 -46.47 33.16
N ILE A 2 36.53 -45.73 33.39
CA ILE A 2 35.31 -45.74 32.57
C ILE A 2 35.47 -44.67 31.49
N ALA A 3 35.47 -45.05 30.21
CA ALA A 3 35.48 -44.11 29.10
C ALA A 3 34.03 -43.91 28.60
N TYR A 4 33.45 -42.75 28.89
CA TYR A 4 32.12 -42.35 28.42
C TYR A 4 32.19 -41.79 27.01
N LYS A 5 31.28 -42.31 26.16
CA LYS A 5 30.94 -41.87 24.80
C LYS A 5 30.65 -40.36 24.73
N THR A 6 31.06 -39.72 23.64
CA THR A 6 30.49 -38.45 23.18
C THR A 6 29.87 -38.67 21.80
N VAL A 7 28.55 -38.76 21.75
CA VAL A 7 27.76 -38.79 20.51
C VAL A 7 27.58 -37.33 20.09
N GLY A 8 28.17 -36.96 18.95
CA GLY A 8 28.02 -35.63 18.37
C GLY A 8 26.62 -35.45 17.80
N LEU A 9 25.85 -34.53 18.37
CA LEU A 9 24.52 -34.16 17.91
C LEU A 9 24.66 -33.08 16.82
N LEU A 10 24.46 -33.46 15.55
CA LEU A 10 24.33 -32.54 14.41
C LEU A 10 22.95 -31.87 14.48
N PHE A 11 22.89 -30.59 14.85
CA PHE A 11 21.70 -29.77 14.69
C PHE A 11 21.56 -29.35 13.21
N LEU A 12 20.67 -30.00 12.46
CA LEU A 12 20.17 -29.48 11.19
C LEU A 12 19.15 -28.37 11.48
N SER A 13 19.55 -27.11 11.28
CA SER A 13 18.65 -25.96 11.30
C SER A 13 17.78 -25.99 10.04
N ALA A 14 16.53 -26.43 10.16
CA ALA A 14 15.54 -26.28 9.09
C ALA A 14 15.15 -24.79 8.98
N LEU A 15 15.62 -24.11 7.94
CA LEU A 15 15.11 -22.80 7.53
C LEU A 15 13.68 -23.00 7.02
N ALA A 16 12.68 -22.78 7.87
CA ALA A 16 11.31 -22.68 7.43
C ALA A 16 11.16 -21.43 6.54
N PRO A 17 10.48 -21.51 5.38
CA PRO A 17 10.19 -20.33 4.59
C PRO A 17 9.32 -19.39 5.42
N ALA A 18 9.76 -18.13 5.58
CA ALA A 18 8.93 -17.09 6.16
C ALA A 18 7.69 -16.91 5.28
N ALA A 19 6.50 -17.15 5.83
CA ALA A 19 5.27 -16.79 5.17
C ALA A 19 5.26 -15.26 5.02
N ALA A 20 5.16 -14.75 3.79
CA ALA A 20 4.95 -13.33 3.54
C ALA A 20 3.63 -12.93 4.21
N GLN A 21 3.70 -12.15 5.29
CA GLN A 21 2.53 -11.69 5.99
C GLN A 21 1.90 -10.57 5.15
N ALA A 22 0.71 -10.81 4.59
CA ALA A 22 -0.01 -9.77 3.85
C ALA A 22 -0.31 -8.58 4.79
N GLY A 23 -0.01 -7.38 4.31
CA GLY A 23 -0.38 -6.13 4.96
C GLY A 23 -1.83 -5.78 4.67
N ALA A 24 -2.48 -5.11 5.61
CA ALA A 24 -3.84 -4.62 5.43
C ALA A 24 -4.07 -3.34 6.23
N SER A 25 -4.96 -2.49 5.71
CA SER A 25 -5.39 -1.25 6.35
C SER A 25 -6.89 -1.03 6.14
N ASN A 26 -7.49 -0.19 6.98
CA ASN A 26 -8.91 0.15 6.90
C ASN A 26 -9.16 1.63 7.26
N GLY A 27 -10.41 2.06 7.08
CA GLY A 27 -10.87 3.40 7.45
C GLY A 27 -10.15 4.51 6.70
N SER A 28 -9.79 5.59 7.41
CA SER A 28 -9.22 6.80 6.82
C SER A 28 -7.94 6.56 6.00
N ASN A 29 -7.02 5.72 6.51
CA ASN A 29 -5.73 5.49 5.84
C ASN A 29 -5.93 4.71 4.54
N ALA A 30 -6.80 3.69 4.56
CA ALA A 30 -7.17 2.92 3.36
C ALA A 30 -7.92 3.79 2.34
N LEU A 31 -8.77 4.72 2.80
CA LEU A 31 -9.46 5.66 1.92
C LEU A 31 -8.47 6.59 1.21
N ALA A 32 -7.49 7.14 1.94
CA ALA A 32 -6.45 7.98 1.36
C ALA A 32 -5.62 7.23 0.32
N LEU A 33 -5.17 6.02 0.63
CA LEU A 33 -4.42 5.18 -0.30
C LEU A 33 -5.25 4.85 -1.55
N SER A 34 -6.52 4.49 -1.36
CA SER A 34 -7.45 4.19 -2.46
C SER A 34 -7.65 5.40 -3.37
N ALA A 35 -7.79 6.61 -2.81
CA ALA A 35 -8.02 7.81 -3.59
C ALA A 35 -6.79 8.25 -4.39
N ILE A 36 -5.61 8.26 -3.76
CA ILE A 36 -4.34 8.64 -4.42
C ILE A 36 -3.99 7.65 -5.54
N VAL A 37 -4.05 6.34 -5.27
CA VAL A 37 -3.77 5.33 -6.30
C VAL A 37 -4.87 5.31 -7.36
N GLY A 38 -6.13 5.50 -6.94
CA GLY A 38 -7.30 5.53 -7.81
C GLY A 38 -7.25 6.63 -8.87
N GLU A 39 -6.64 7.79 -8.59
CA GLU A 39 -6.41 8.87 -9.57
C GLU A 39 -5.65 8.34 -10.80
N LEU A 40 -4.67 7.45 -10.58
CA LEU A 40 -3.73 6.97 -11.59
C LEU A 40 -4.16 5.64 -12.22
N ALA A 41 -4.92 4.83 -11.46
CA ALA A 41 -5.39 3.51 -11.86
C ALA A 41 -6.18 3.54 -13.18
N PRO A 42 -5.75 2.80 -14.22
CA PRO A 42 -6.45 2.75 -15.52
C PRO A 42 -7.84 2.12 -15.46
N GLN A 43 -8.04 1.16 -14.56
CA GLN A 43 -9.29 0.42 -14.39
C GLN A 43 -10.36 1.18 -13.60
N THR A 44 -9.98 2.25 -12.90
CA THR A 44 -10.93 3.09 -12.16
C THR A 44 -11.61 4.05 -13.13
N SER A 45 -12.94 3.99 -13.23
CA SER A 45 -13.70 4.88 -14.11
C SER A 45 -13.56 6.35 -13.70
N ALA A 46 -13.68 7.29 -14.64
CA ALA A 46 -13.57 8.72 -14.34
C ALA A 46 -14.56 9.21 -13.25
N PRO A 47 -15.84 8.78 -13.21
CA PRO A 47 -16.74 9.10 -12.11
C PRO A 47 -16.23 8.58 -10.76
N ASN A 48 -15.70 7.35 -10.72
CA ASN A 48 -15.16 6.77 -9.49
C ASN A 48 -13.91 7.50 -9.02
N LYS A 49 -13.03 7.94 -9.93
CA LYS A 49 -11.87 8.79 -9.58
C LYS A 49 -12.32 10.09 -8.92
N LYS A 50 -13.33 10.75 -9.50
CA LYS A 50 -13.91 11.98 -8.95
C LYS A 50 -14.54 11.75 -7.57
N LEU A 51 -15.25 10.64 -7.39
CA LEU A 51 -15.86 10.28 -6.11
C LEU A 51 -14.79 10.04 -5.03
N LEU A 52 -13.76 9.25 -5.33
CA LEU A 52 -12.66 9.00 -4.41
C LEU A 52 -11.93 10.29 -4.02
N ALA A 53 -11.67 11.18 -4.99
CA ALA A 53 -11.08 12.50 -4.71
C ALA A 53 -11.99 13.36 -3.82
N ALA A 54 -13.30 13.32 -4.02
CA ALA A 54 -14.26 14.03 -3.18
C ALA A 54 -14.27 13.49 -1.74
N PHE A 55 -14.24 12.17 -1.56
CA PHE A 55 -14.14 11.55 -0.24
C PHE A 55 -12.85 11.92 0.48
N LEU A 56 -11.70 11.85 -0.20
CA LEU A 56 -10.41 12.29 0.38
C LEU A 56 -10.42 13.80 0.72
N SER A 57 -11.18 14.60 -0.02
CA SER A 57 -11.37 16.03 0.26
C SER A 57 -12.38 16.32 1.39
N GLY A 58 -12.88 15.28 2.08
CA GLY A 58 -13.82 15.41 3.19
C GLY A 58 -15.30 15.53 2.79
N ASN A 59 -15.64 15.34 1.50
CA ASN A 59 -17.01 15.39 1.02
C ASN A 59 -17.66 13.99 1.02
N ALA A 60 -17.99 13.47 2.19
CA ALA A 60 -18.63 12.15 2.36
C ALA A 60 -20.02 12.04 1.71
N GLU A 61 -20.69 13.17 1.44
CA GLU A 61 -22.03 13.23 0.82
C GLU A 61 -21.96 13.36 -0.72
N ALA A 62 -20.77 13.19 -1.31
CA ALA A 62 -20.59 13.23 -2.75
C ALA A 62 -21.56 12.24 -3.45
N PRO A 63 -22.32 12.67 -4.48
CA PRO A 63 -23.34 11.83 -5.09
C PRO A 63 -22.78 10.52 -5.65
N HIS A 64 -23.43 9.41 -5.29
CA HIS A 64 -23.10 8.06 -5.75
C HIS A 64 -24.37 7.22 -5.90
N ALA A 65 -24.27 6.12 -6.65
CA ALA A 65 -25.34 5.13 -6.71
C ALA A 65 -25.34 4.31 -5.40
N LYS A 66 -26.53 3.95 -4.92
CA LYS A 66 -26.68 3.09 -3.74
C LYS A 66 -25.96 1.75 -3.95
N GLY A 67 -25.20 1.30 -2.94
CA GLY A 67 -24.43 0.06 -2.96
C GLY A 67 -23.19 0.10 -3.84
N LEU A 68 -22.75 1.29 -4.28
CA LEU A 68 -21.56 1.43 -5.10
C LEU A 68 -20.30 1.02 -4.32
N ARG A 69 -19.56 0.06 -4.87
CA ARG A 69 -18.22 -0.30 -4.41
C ARG A 69 -17.18 0.03 -5.48
N VAL A 70 -16.19 0.83 -5.12
CA VAL A 70 -15.08 1.22 -6.01
C VAL A 70 -13.88 0.33 -5.71
N ALA A 71 -13.45 -0.46 -6.68
CA ALA A 71 -12.22 -1.24 -6.59
C ALA A 71 -11.04 -0.42 -7.13
N VAL A 72 -9.94 -0.38 -6.40
CA VAL A 72 -8.67 0.25 -6.79
C VAL A 72 -7.57 -0.79 -6.63
N LYS A 73 -6.80 -1.02 -7.69
CA LYS A 73 -5.75 -2.05 -7.72
C LYS A 73 -4.47 -1.51 -8.33
N ALA A 74 -3.33 -2.00 -7.86
CA ALA A 74 -2.03 -1.78 -8.48
C ALA A 74 -1.19 -3.05 -8.31
N ASP A 75 -0.42 -3.41 -9.32
CA ASP A 75 0.42 -4.61 -9.27
C ASP A 75 1.62 -4.38 -8.35
N ALA A 76 2.20 -3.19 -8.41
CA ALA A 76 3.30 -2.77 -7.56
C ALA A 76 3.29 -1.25 -7.36
N ILE A 77 3.74 -0.82 -6.19
CA ILE A 77 4.09 0.56 -5.89
C ILE A 77 5.45 0.54 -5.20
N ASP A 78 6.44 1.22 -5.77
CA ASP A 78 7.76 1.42 -5.16
C ASP A 78 8.03 2.91 -5.03
N CYS A 79 8.07 3.39 -3.79
CA CYS A 79 8.37 4.78 -3.49
C CYS A 79 9.72 4.90 -2.80
N ARG A 80 10.53 5.87 -3.24
CA ARG A 80 11.87 6.13 -2.73
C ARG A 80 12.07 7.59 -2.32
N ALA A 81 12.82 7.78 -1.24
CA ALA A 81 13.34 9.07 -0.82
C ALA A 81 14.87 8.99 -0.67
N GLY A 82 15.59 9.98 -1.18
CA GLY A 82 17.05 10.02 -1.07
C GLY A 82 17.53 10.49 0.31
N ASN A 83 18.52 9.79 0.86
CA ASN A 83 19.27 10.21 2.06
C ASN A 83 20.55 10.98 1.69
N VAL A 84 21.09 10.75 0.49
CA VAL A 84 22.24 11.50 -0.04
C VAL A 84 21.75 12.69 -0.86
N ASP A 85 21.00 12.44 -1.94
CA ASP A 85 20.24 13.48 -2.62
C ASP A 85 18.88 13.64 -1.95
N ILE A 86 18.84 14.48 -0.92
CA ILE A 86 17.62 14.74 -0.13
C ILE A 86 16.51 15.47 -0.91
N THR A 87 16.79 15.92 -2.14
CA THR A 87 15.78 16.50 -3.03
C THR A 87 15.03 15.42 -3.83
N SER A 88 15.59 14.20 -3.87
CA SER A 88 15.04 13.09 -4.63
C SER A 88 13.84 12.45 -3.92
N ARG A 89 12.69 12.51 -4.58
CA ARG A 89 11.44 11.82 -4.20
C ARG A 89 10.78 11.30 -5.45
N ALA A 90 10.56 9.99 -5.51
CA ALA A 90 9.93 9.35 -6.66
C ALA A 90 9.08 8.16 -6.23
N CYS A 91 8.02 7.88 -6.97
CA CYS A 91 7.25 6.64 -6.87
C CYS A 91 7.00 6.06 -8.26
N GLU A 92 7.20 4.76 -8.44
CA GLU A 92 6.73 4.03 -9.62
C GLU A 92 5.48 3.22 -9.24
N LEU A 93 4.41 3.38 -10.01
CA LEU A 93 3.20 2.56 -9.90
C LEU A 93 3.06 1.69 -11.15
N THR A 94 2.78 0.40 -10.97
CA THR A 94 2.58 -0.56 -12.06
C THR A 94 1.12 -1.02 -12.12
N PHE A 95 0.55 -0.98 -13.33
CA PHE A 95 -0.81 -1.42 -13.67
C PHE A 95 -0.77 -2.25 -14.97
N GLY A 96 -0.62 -3.57 -14.85
CA GLY A 96 -0.33 -4.48 -15.94
C GLY A 96 0.95 -4.06 -16.68
N ALA A 97 0.82 -3.83 -17.98
CA ALA A 97 1.92 -3.35 -18.81
C ALA A 97 2.22 -1.84 -18.64
N LYS A 98 1.37 -1.09 -17.92
CA LYS A 98 1.51 0.37 -17.77
C LYS A 98 2.28 0.70 -16.50
N LYS A 99 3.31 1.54 -16.63
CA LYS A 99 4.01 2.15 -15.51
C LYS A 99 3.76 3.65 -15.46
N ILE A 100 3.64 4.20 -14.27
CA ILE A 100 3.49 5.63 -14.02
C ILE A 100 4.53 6.04 -12.99
N GLU A 101 5.37 7.01 -13.35
CA GLU A 101 6.31 7.62 -12.42
C GLU A 101 5.74 8.93 -11.87
N LEU A 102 5.84 9.10 -10.56
CA LEU A 102 5.56 10.34 -9.85
C LEU A 102 6.86 10.89 -9.30
N HIS A 103 6.93 12.23 -9.20
CA HIS A 103 8.04 12.94 -8.59
C HIS A 103 7.56 14.03 -7.63
N GLY A 104 8.45 14.48 -6.75
CA GLY A 104 8.23 15.63 -5.89
C GLY A 104 7.03 15.46 -4.96
N ARG A 105 6.10 16.43 -4.96
CA ARG A 105 4.95 16.47 -4.04
C ARG A 105 4.07 15.22 -4.12
N LYS A 106 3.66 14.81 -5.34
CA LYS A 106 2.78 13.66 -5.54
C LYS A 106 3.43 12.35 -5.08
N ALA A 107 4.73 12.19 -5.37
CA ALA A 107 5.48 11.04 -4.88
C ALA A 107 5.61 11.05 -3.35
N HIS A 108 5.86 12.21 -2.76
CA HIS A 108 5.97 12.33 -1.31
C HIS A 108 4.66 12.01 -0.58
N GLU A 109 3.55 12.49 -1.13
CA GLU A 109 2.21 12.20 -0.62
C GLU A 109 1.94 10.69 -0.63
N LEU A 110 2.14 10.02 -1.77
CA LEU A 110 1.97 8.57 -1.86
C LEU A 110 2.93 7.81 -0.91
N TYR A 111 4.20 8.21 -0.84
CA TYR A 111 5.17 7.62 0.07
C TYR A 111 4.73 7.72 1.54
N ALA A 112 4.27 8.90 1.97
CA ALA A 112 3.77 9.10 3.33
C ALA A 112 2.51 8.26 3.60
N THR A 113 1.59 8.22 2.65
CA THR A 113 0.36 7.43 2.77
C THR A 113 0.65 5.93 2.86
N LEU A 114 1.66 5.40 2.15
CA LEU A 114 2.06 4.00 2.32
C LEU A 114 2.49 3.71 3.77
N ILE A 115 3.28 4.59 4.38
CA ILE A 115 3.72 4.44 5.78
C ILE A 115 2.53 4.50 6.74
N GLU A 116 1.60 5.43 6.54
CA GLU A 116 0.36 5.52 7.32
C GLU A 116 -0.51 4.26 7.20
N ASN A 117 -0.41 3.55 6.07
CA ASN A 117 -1.09 2.29 5.84
C ASN A 117 -0.35 1.07 6.42
N GLY A 118 0.78 1.27 7.11
CA GLY A 118 1.53 0.23 7.80
C GLY A 118 2.66 -0.38 6.96
N VAL A 119 3.00 0.20 5.81
CA VAL A 119 4.14 -0.26 5.00
C VAL A 119 5.44 0.08 5.73
N VAL A 120 6.27 -0.94 5.94
CA VAL A 120 7.55 -0.80 6.62
C VAL A 120 8.57 -0.14 5.69
N LEU A 121 9.36 0.77 6.23
CA LEU A 121 10.44 1.40 5.48
C LEU A 121 11.66 0.48 5.39
N GLU A 122 12.12 0.25 4.17
CA GLU A 122 13.35 -0.47 3.91
C GLU A 122 14.48 0.52 3.65
N GLY A 123 15.55 0.41 4.46
CA GLY A 123 16.76 1.19 4.23
C GLY A 123 17.61 0.57 3.13
N ALA A 124 18.00 1.38 2.15
CA ALA A 124 19.00 1.04 1.15
C ALA A 124 20.16 2.05 1.20
N ALA A 125 21.30 1.73 0.59
CA ALA A 125 22.46 2.60 0.60
C ALA A 125 22.13 3.97 -0.05
N GLY A 126 21.94 4.99 0.80
CA GLY A 126 21.65 6.35 0.37
C GLY A 126 20.18 6.63 0.00
N THR A 127 19.26 5.69 0.21
CA THR A 127 17.82 5.85 -0.02
C THR A 127 16.98 5.10 1.02
N THR A 128 15.73 5.51 1.22
CA THR A 128 14.71 4.72 1.92
C THR A 128 13.59 4.37 0.95
N HIS A 129 13.08 3.15 1.06
CA HIS A 129 12.03 2.61 0.21
C HIS A 129 10.77 2.29 1.03
N ALA A 130 9.61 2.50 0.42
CA ALA A 130 8.33 1.95 0.85
C ALA A 130 7.72 1.27 -0.38
N SER A 131 7.67 -0.06 -0.37
CA SER A 131 7.19 -0.85 -1.49
C SER A 131 6.08 -1.77 -1.07
N ILE A 132 5.13 -2.00 -1.98
CA ILE A 132 4.10 -3.03 -1.85
C ILE A 132 3.82 -3.64 -3.22
N THR A 133 3.29 -4.86 -3.21
CA THR A 133 2.73 -5.52 -4.40
C THR A 133 1.30 -5.97 -4.17
N ALA A 134 0.59 -6.26 -5.27
CA ALA A 134 -0.77 -6.79 -5.26
C ALA A 134 -1.75 -5.95 -4.40
N LEU A 135 -1.69 -4.63 -4.53
CA LEU A 135 -2.61 -3.73 -3.85
C LEU A 135 -4.04 -4.00 -4.35
N ASP A 136 -4.94 -4.30 -3.43
CA ASP A 136 -6.37 -4.46 -3.67
C ASP A 136 -7.16 -3.69 -2.61
N CYS A 137 -7.70 -2.55 -3.02
CA CYS A 137 -8.54 -1.71 -2.19
C CYS A 137 -9.99 -1.74 -2.67
N ILE A 138 -10.92 -1.69 -1.70
CA ILE A 138 -12.34 -1.54 -1.95
C ILE A 138 -12.87 -0.40 -1.08
N VAL A 139 -13.55 0.55 -1.72
CA VAL A 139 -14.27 1.64 -1.06
C VAL A 139 -15.77 1.45 -1.24
N ASP A 140 -16.50 1.30 -0.15
CA ASP A 140 -17.96 1.29 -0.07
C ASP A 140 -18.47 2.72 0.11
N ALA A 141 -19.14 3.26 -0.91
CA ALA A 141 -19.56 4.65 -0.91
C ALA A 141 -20.66 4.95 0.11
N ASP A 142 -21.57 3.99 0.35
CA ASP A 142 -22.66 4.16 1.31
C ASP A 142 -22.07 4.24 2.74
N GLU A 143 -21.13 3.34 3.08
CA GLU A 143 -20.51 3.29 4.41
C GLU A 143 -19.59 4.51 4.67
N VAL A 144 -18.90 5.03 3.66
CA VAL A 144 -18.17 6.30 3.79
C VAL A 144 -19.14 7.46 4.08
N ALA A 145 -20.30 7.49 3.41
CA ALA A 145 -21.31 8.53 3.60
C ALA A 145 -21.94 8.51 5.00
N GLU A 146 -21.98 7.34 5.65
CA GLU A 146 -22.43 7.20 7.05
C GLU A 146 -21.49 7.87 8.07
N LYS A 147 -20.24 8.22 7.68
CA LYS A 147 -19.23 8.86 8.54
C LYS A 147 -18.93 8.04 9.81
N ALA A 148 -19.09 6.73 9.76
CA ALA A 148 -18.86 5.81 10.89
C ALA A 148 -17.37 5.39 11.05
N GLY A 149 -16.46 5.98 10.26
CA GLY A 149 -15.03 5.65 10.26
C GLY A 149 -14.64 4.43 9.40
N GLY A 150 -15.62 3.79 8.77
CA GLY A 150 -15.45 2.64 7.89
C GLY A 150 -15.49 2.98 6.40
N GLY A 151 -15.78 1.97 5.59
CA GLY A 151 -16.06 2.13 4.16
C GLY A 151 -14.84 2.06 3.24
N ALA A 152 -13.62 1.94 3.76
CA ALA A 152 -12.45 1.67 2.93
C ALA A 152 -11.59 0.56 3.56
N ARG A 153 -11.09 -0.33 2.72
CA ARG A 153 -10.17 -1.41 3.10
C ARG A 153 -9.17 -1.63 1.98
N CYS A 154 -7.91 -1.85 2.33
CA CYS A 154 -6.84 -2.22 1.41
C CYS A 154 -6.12 -3.45 1.94
N ALA A 155 -5.73 -4.34 1.02
CA ALA A 155 -4.82 -5.45 1.26
C ALA A 155 -3.66 -5.38 0.26
N TYR A 156 -2.48 -5.80 0.68
CA TYR A 156 -1.27 -5.79 -0.14
C TYR A 156 -0.22 -6.76 0.42
N ASN A 157 0.81 -7.05 -0.36
CA ASN A 157 2.01 -7.73 0.11
C ASN A 157 3.11 -6.67 0.35
N PRO A 158 3.72 -6.61 1.55
CA PRO A 158 4.86 -5.74 1.80
C PRO A 158 6.09 -6.17 1.00
#